data_AF-A0AAE0BUB1-F1
#
_entry.id   AF-A0AAE0BUB1-F1
#
_cell.length_a   1.000
_cell.length_b   1.000
_cell.length_c   1.000
_cell.angle_alpha   90.00
_cell.angle_beta   90.00
_cell.angle_gamma   90.00
#
_symmetry.space_group_name_H-M   'P 1'
#
loop_
_entity.id
_entity.type
_entity.pdbx_description
1 polymer ?
#
loop_
_entity_poly.entity_id
_entity_poly.type
_entity_poly.pdbx_seq_one_letter_code
_entity_poly.pdbx_strand_id
1 'polypeptide(L)'
;MICIDCGYIVQSGFNDLPRNYKCPQCLVGKNRFKPNESSTDYYNGLASQKAANKAAFRAKRAAARSGKGEERGSKRERMKAKMMEAQAEKDTERKKKGFFGF
;
A
#
# COMPACT_ATOMS: atom_id res chain seq x y z
N MET A 1 -29.86 -1.95 -3.52
CA MET A 1 -29.15 -1.83 -2.21
C MET A 1 -29.41 -3.09 -1.40
N ILE A 2 -28.39 -3.71 -0.80
CA ILE A 2 -28.48 -4.94 -0.03
C ILE A 2 -28.26 -4.67 1.47
N CYS A 3 -29.10 -5.23 2.33
CA CYS A 3 -28.88 -5.21 3.77
C CYS A 3 -27.78 -6.21 4.14
N ILE A 4 -26.71 -5.74 4.81
CA ILE A 4 -25.59 -6.60 5.22
C ILE A 4 -25.96 -7.60 6.33
N ASP A 5 -27.02 -7.32 7.09
CA ASP A 5 -27.41 -8.14 8.24
C ASP A 5 -28.33 -9.31 7.87
N CYS A 6 -29.19 -9.15 6.85
CA CYS A 6 -30.18 -10.17 6.47
C CYS A 6 -30.26 -10.47 4.96
N GLY A 7 -29.50 -9.77 4.11
CA GLY A 7 -29.53 -9.98 2.67
C GLY A 7 -30.73 -9.38 1.93
N TYR A 8 -31.62 -8.64 2.59
CA TYR A 8 -32.76 -8.01 1.92
C TYR A 8 -32.32 -7.01 0.82
N ILE A 9 -32.85 -7.17 -0.39
CA ILE A 9 -32.49 -6.36 -1.57
C ILE A 9 -33.60 -5.36 -1.87
N VAL A 10 -33.27 -4.07 -1.81
CA VAL A 10 -34.08 -2.97 -2.33
C VAL A 10 -33.79 -2.81 -3.82
N GLN A 11 -34.78 -3.08 -4.67
CA GLN A 11 -34.68 -3.10 -6.13
C GLN A 11 -34.54 -1.71 -6.75
N SER A 12 -35.24 -0.69 -6.23
CA SER A 12 -35.18 0.69 -6.73
C SER A 12 -35.55 1.71 -5.64
N GLY A 13 -35.18 2.98 -5.85
CA GLY A 13 -35.64 4.10 -5.01
C GLY A 13 -34.96 4.28 -3.64
N PHE A 14 -33.81 3.63 -3.36
CA PHE A 14 -33.17 3.72 -2.04
C PHE A 14 -32.86 5.15 -1.57
N ASN A 15 -32.61 6.10 -2.49
CA ASN A 15 -32.34 7.50 -2.15
C ASN A 15 -33.58 8.26 -1.68
N ASP A 16 -34.76 7.90 -2.19
CA ASP A 16 -36.03 8.54 -1.88
C ASP A 16 -36.64 8.02 -0.57
N LEU A 17 -36.10 6.91 -0.04
CA LEU A 17 -36.57 6.35 1.22
C LEU A 17 -36.25 7.31 2.39
N PRO A 18 -37.21 7.52 3.32
CA PRO A 18 -37.02 8.37 4.49
C PRO A 18 -35.81 7.91 5.32
N ARG A 19 -35.17 8.84 6.05
CA ARG A 19 -34.02 8.53 6.93
C ARG A 19 -34.34 7.48 7.99
N ASN A 20 -35.61 7.41 8.41
CA ASN A 20 -36.10 6.46 9.41
C ASN A 20 -36.48 5.10 8.84
N TYR A 21 -36.19 4.84 7.56
CA TYR A 21 -36.44 3.54 6.95
C TYR A 21 -35.68 2.43 7.68
N LYS A 22 -36.39 1.34 7.96
CA LYS A 22 -35.87 0.12 8.58
C LYS A 22 -36.02 -1.04 7.63
N CYS A 23 -35.07 -1.96 7.66
CA CYS A 23 -35.17 -3.20 6.90
C CYS A 23 -36.42 -3.99 7.33
N PRO A 24 -37.26 -4.46 6.40
CA PRO A 24 -38.47 -5.22 6.75
C PRO A 24 -38.18 -6.62 7.32
N GLN A 25 -36.96 -7.14 7.11
CA GLN A 25 -36.58 -8.49 7.57
C GLN A 25 -35.89 -8.49 8.94
N CYS A 26 -35.00 -7.52 9.21
CA CYS A 26 -34.22 -7.49 10.45
C CYS A 26 -34.36 -6.19 11.25
N LEU A 27 -35.21 -5.26 10.81
CA LEU A 27 -35.53 -3.99 11.51
C LEU A 27 -34.33 -3.04 11.73
N VAL A 28 -33.16 -3.35 11.16
CA VAL A 28 -31.99 -2.48 11.20
C VAL A 28 -32.20 -1.23 10.36
N GLY A 29 -31.58 -0.13 10.78
CA GLY A 29 -31.71 1.15 10.08
C GLY A 29 -31.04 1.17 8.70
N LYS A 30 -31.40 2.19 7.92
CA LYS A 30 -30.90 2.46 6.56
C LYS A 30 -29.36 2.45 6.42
N ASN A 31 -28.62 2.72 7.50
CA ASN A 31 -27.15 2.74 7.54
C ASN A 31 -26.50 1.37 7.26
N ARG A 32 -27.27 0.27 7.38
CA ARG A 32 -26.80 -1.10 7.14
C ARG A 32 -27.08 -1.58 5.71
N PHE A 33 -27.44 -0.68 4.80
CA PHE A 33 -27.60 -1.03 3.39
C PHE A 33 -26.37 -0.60 2.60
N LYS A 34 -25.90 -1.47 1.71
CA LYS A 34 -24.80 -1.21 0.78
C LYS A 34 -25.28 -1.29 -0.67
N PRO A 35 -24.62 -0.57 -1.60
CA PRO A 35 -24.93 -0.71 -3.02
C PRO A 35 -24.79 -2.17 -3.44
N ASN A 36 -25.76 -2.66 -4.22
CA ASN A 36 -25.79 -4.02 -4.75
C ASN A 36 -25.10 -4.05 -6.12
N GLU A 37 -23.98 -3.35 -6.22
CA GLU A 37 -22.99 -3.68 -7.24
C GLU A 37 -22.54 -5.08 -6.83
N SER A 38 -22.91 -6.07 -7.64
CA SER A 38 -22.56 -7.48 -7.51
C SER A 38 -21.30 -7.63 -6.66
N SER A 39 -21.46 -8.18 -5.45
CA SER A 39 -20.37 -8.31 -4.46
C SER A 39 -19.07 -8.81 -5.12
N THR A 40 -19.19 -9.70 -6.11
CA THR A 40 -18.10 -10.15 -6.99
C THR A 40 -17.40 -9.01 -7.74
N ASP A 41 -18.11 -8.15 -8.46
CA ASP A 41 -17.50 -7.08 -9.27
C ASP A 41 -16.89 -5.97 -8.41
N TYR A 42 -17.46 -5.69 -7.24
CA TYR A 42 -16.89 -4.78 -6.25
C TYR A 42 -15.56 -5.31 -5.68
N TYR A 43 -15.51 -6.57 -5.23
CA TYR A 43 -14.27 -7.18 -4.72
C TYR A 43 -13.22 -7.40 -5.83
N ASN A 44 -13.64 -7.78 -7.03
CA ASN A 44 -12.76 -7.93 -8.20
C ASN A 44 -12.19 -6.57 -8.67
N GLY A 45 -13.00 -5.51 -8.60
CA GLY A 45 -12.59 -4.14 -8.88
C GLY A 45 -11.55 -3.61 -7.88
N LEU A 46 -11.65 -3.99 -6.60
CA LEU A 46 -10.66 -3.63 -5.59
C LEU A 46 -9.30 -4.32 -5.83
N ALA A 47 -9.30 -5.59 -6.22
CA ALA A 47 -8.08 -6.33 -6.52
C ALA A 47 -7.34 -5.75 -7.74
N SER A 48 -8.08 -5.42 -8.80
CA SER A 48 -7.53 -4.81 -10.02
C SER A 48 -7.01 -3.39 -9.76
N GLN A 49 -7.76 -2.56 -9.00
CA GLN A 49 -7.30 -1.23 -8.58
C GLN A 49 -6.05 -1.30 -7.70
N LYS A 50 -5.94 -2.29 -6.82
CA LYS A 50 -4.74 -2.46 -5.97
C LYS A 50 -3.51 -2.85 -6.81
N ALA A 51 -3.67 -3.70 -7.81
CA ALA A 51 -2.60 -4.04 -8.74
C ALA A 51 -2.15 -2.83 -9.57
N ALA A 52 -3.10 -2.07 -10.12
CA ALA A 52 -2.83 -0.85 -10.88
C ALA A 52 -2.09 0.21 -10.04
N ASN A 53 -2.58 0.47 -8.81
CA ASN A 53 -1.92 1.42 -7.90
C ASN A 53 -0.52 0.97 -7.49
N LYS A 54 -0.31 -0.33 -7.26
CA LYS A 54 1.01 -0.90 -6.95
C LYS A 54 1.97 -0.78 -8.13
N ALA A 55 1.50 -1.01 -9.35
CA ALA A 55 2.28 -0.85 -10.57
C ALA A 55 2.65 0.63 -10.79
N ALA A 56 1.68 1.54 -10.64
CA ALA A 56 1.92 2.98 -10.72
C ALA A 56 2.92 3.48 -9.66
N PHE A 57 2.83 2.99 -8.42
CA PHE A 57 3.79 3.32 -7.37
C PHE A 57 5.20 2.78 -7.66
N ARG A 58 5.30 1.56 -8.19
CA ARG A 58 6.58 0.97 -8.61
C ARG A 58 7.20 1.73 -9.78
N ALA A 59 6.40 2.11 -10.78
CA ALA A 59 6.85 2.91 -11.92
C ALA A 59 7.31 4.30 -11.47
N LYS A 60 6.56 4.99 -10.61
CA LYS A 60 6.96 6.28 -10.02
C LYS A 60 8.24 6.15 -9.20
N ARG A 61 8.41 5.06 -8.45
CA ARG A 61 9.62 4.79 -7.66
C ARG A 61 10.83 4.45 -8.54
N ALA A 62 10.62 3.74 -9.65
CA ALA A 62 11.65 3.45 -10.62
C ALA A 62 12.09 4.72 -11.38
N ALA A 63 11.14 5.55 -11.82
CA ALA A 63 11.41 6.84 -12.44
C ALA A 63 12.11 7.82 -11.48
N ALA A 64 11.71 7.83 -10.20
CA ALA A 64 12.39 8.62 -9.17
C ALA A 64 13.82 8.13 -8.88
N ARG A 65 14.13 6.86 -9.17
CA ARG A 65 15.47 6.27 -9.07
C ARG A 65 16.33 6.55 -10.31
N SER A 66 15.74 6.65 -11.50
CA SER A 66 16.47 6.95 -12.73
C SER A 66 16.73 8.45 -12.94
N GLY A 67 15.92 9.33 -12.34
CA GLY A 67 16.06 10.80 -12.49
C GLY A 67 16.91 11.50 -11.42
N LYS A 68 17.43 10.81 -10.40
CA LYS A 68 18.29 11.40 -9.36
C LYS A 68 19.51 10.53 -9.16
N GLY A 69 20.63 10.96 -9.73
CA GLY A 69 21.94 10.38 -9.46
C GLY A 69 22.21 10.32 -7.95
N GLU A 70 22.71 9.16 -7.53
CA GLU A 70 23.50 8.80 -6.33
C GLU A 70 23.08 9.28 -4.93
N GLU A 71 22.48 10.45 -4.78
CA GLU A 71 22.39 11.15 -3.51
C GLU A 71 21.08 10.93 -2.76
N ARG A 72 20.23 9.96 -3.10
CA ARG A 72 19.03 9.59 -2.30
C ARG A 72 18.80 8.08 -2.19
N GLY A 73 19.87 7.31 -2.04
CA GLY A 73 19.78 5.93 -1.55
C GLY A 73 19.00 5.85 -0.22
N SER A 74 18.36 4.72 0.05
CA SER A 74 17.71 4.45 1.33
C SER A 74 18.69 4.73 2.47
N LYS A 75 18.22 5.24 3.63
CA LYS A 75 19.07 5.48 4.82
C LYS A 75 19.99 4.28 5.14
N ARG A 76 19.52 3.06 4.82
CA ARG A 76 20.27 1.80 4.94
C ARG A 76 21.41 1.65 3.94
N GLU A 77 21.23 2.09 2.69
CA GLU A 77 22.29 2.05 1.66
C GLU A 77 23.41 3.04 1.99
N ARG A 78 23.05 4.25 2.46
CA ARG A 78 24.04 5.23 2.93
C ARG A 78 24.83 4.73 4.14
N MET A 79 24.18 4.06 5.09
CA MET A 79 24.89 3.46 6.23
C MET A 79 25.79 2.29 5.80
N LYS A 80 25.37 1.48 4.81
CA LYS A 80 26.19 0.38 4.28
C LYS A 80 27.45 0.91 3.58
N ALA A 81 27.33 1.97 2.78
CA ALA A 81 28.47 2.62 2.15
C ALA A 81 29.48 3.13 3.19
N LYS A 82 29.01 3.86 4.20
CA LYS A 82 29.86 4.37 5.29
C LYS A 82 30.56 3.26 6.08
N MET A 83 29.90 2.13 6.33
CA MET A 83 30.55 0.99 6.99
C MET A 83 31.63 0.34 6.12
N MET A 84 31.38 0.16 4.82
CA MET A 84 32.35 -0.46 3.92
C MET A 84 33.59 0.41 3.74
N GLU A 85 33.40 1.73 3.68
CA GLU A 85 34.49 2.71 3.63
C GLU A 85 35.31 2.70 4.93
N ALA A 86 34.65 2.72 6.10
CA ALA A 86 35.31 2.62 7.39
C ALA A 86 36.06 1.28 7.58
N GLN A 87 35.58 0.20 6.94
CA GLN A 87 36.24 -1.10 6.99
C GLN A 87 37.44 -1.16 6.05
N ALA A 88 37.36 -0.54 4.86
CA ALA A 88 38.48 -0.40 3.94
C ALA A 88 39.60 0.45 4.57
N GLU A 89 39.26 1.55 5.23
CA GLU A 89 40.24 2.41 5.91
C GLU A 89 40.98 1.62 7.01
N LYS A 90 40.25 0.92 7.89
CA LYS A 90 40.85 0.05 8.91
C LYS A 90 41.73 -1.05 8.32
N ASP A 91 41.34 -1.63 7.19
CA ASP A 91 42.13 -2.67 6.52
C ASP A 91 43.43 -2.09 5.94
N THR A 92 43.38 -0.89 5.35
CA THR A 92 44.59 -0.18 4.88
C THR A 92 45.51 0.22 6.03
N GLU A 93 44.97 0.61 7.19
CA GLU A 93 45.77 0.89 8.39
C GLU A 93 46.43 -0.36 8.96
N ARG A 94 45.71 -1.48 9.02
CA ARG A 94 46.27 -2.78 9.45
C ARG A 94 47.37 -3.24 8.51
N LYS A 95 47.20 -3.04 7.20
CA LYS A 95 48.22 -3.37 6.19
C LYS A 95 49.46 -2.48 6.31
N LYS A 96 49.30 -1.18 6.60
CA LYS A 96 50.43 -0.25 6.84
C LYS A 96 51.18 -0.58 8.15
N LYS A 97 50.47 -0.88 9.24
CA LYS A 97 51.06 -1.24 10.53
C LYS A 97 51.72 -2.63 10.52
N GLY A 98 51.18 -3.57 9.75
CA GLY A 98 51.78 -4.91 9.56
C GLY A 98 52.99 -4.94 8.61
N PHE A 99 53.21 -3.89 7.81
CA PHE A 99 54.32 -3.82 6.86
C PHE A 99 55.61 -3.21 7.45
N PHE A 100 55.54 -2.52 8.59
CA PHE A 100 56.70 -1.88 9.25
C PHE A 100 57.15 -2.59 10.54
N GLY A 101 56.75 -3.85 10.74
CA GLY A 101 57.02 -4.64 11.95
C GLY A 101 57.79 -5.92 11.69
N PHE A 102 58.90 -5.84 10.93
CA PHE A 102 59.96 -6.85 10.94
C PHE A 102 60.97 -6.50 12.02
#